data_AF-A0A7C3ZYG2-F1
#
_entry.id   AF-A0A7C3ZYG2-F1
#
_cell.length_a   1.000
_cell.length_b   1.000
_cell.length_c   1.000
_cell.angle_alpha   90.00
_cell.angle_beta   90.00
_cell.angle_gamma   90.00
#
_symmetry.space_group_name_H-M   'P 1'
#
loop_
_entity.id
_entity.type
_entity.pdbx_description
1 polymer ?
#
loop_
_entity_poly.entity_id
_entity_poly.type
_entity_poly.pdbx_seq_one_letter_code
_entity_poly.pdbx_strand_id
1 'polypeptide(L)'
;MLFHLFYPWHEHFILFNVFRYVTFRTGGAIFTAFLLSLILGPYLLRKLEQYQIRQQIRPDGPQSHLQKANTPTMGGILILTTIVLSTLLWADLRNRLVWLCVFSLLAMGGLGFGDDLLKLIRRDSRGLPAAYKLLGQALVGLLVGGYLFFWPTGPHATKLAIPFFKMWLPDLGWFYIPFVMLVIVSTSNAVNLADGLDGLAIGLFLMASSTYTLMAYLAGHAAVSRYLQILFVRGASEVTVFCGAMVGASIGFLWFNAYPAQVFMGDVGSLGLGAALGTVAVAIKSELLLV
;
A
#
# COMPACT_ATOMS: atom_id res chain seq x y z
N MET A 1 -7.94 5.72 -15.78
CA MET A 1 -7.91 5.80 -17.26
C MET A 1 -9.19 5.25 -17.86
N LEU A 2 -9.60 4.02 -17.52
CA LEU A 2 -10.85 3.43 -18.01
C LEU A 2 -12.08 4.22 -17.56
N PHE A 3 -12.08 4.72 -16.31
CA PHE A 3 -13.11 5.66 -15.84
C PHE A 3 -13.22 6.88 -16.77
N HIS A 4 -12.10 7.57 -17.04
CA HIS A 4 -12.09 8.76 -17.89
C HIS A 4 -12.38 8.46 -19.37
N LEU A 5 -12.04 7.27 -19.84
CA LEU A 5 -12.21 6.87 -21.24
C LEU A 5 -13.65 6.42 -21.55
N PHE A 6 -14.22 5.57 -20.71
CA PHE A 6 -15.50 4.92 -20.98
C PHE A 6 -16.69 5.58 -20.28
N TYR A 7 -16.51 6.23 -19.13
CA TYR A 7 -17.62 6.90 -18.46
C TYR A 7 -18.30 7.96 -19.35
N PRO A 8 -17.61 8.83 -20.12
CA PRO A 8 -18.28 9.81 -20.98
C PRO A 8 -19.24 9.20 -22.00
N TRP A 9 -19.03 7.94 -22.39
CA TRP A 9 -19.86 7.24 -23.38
C TRP A 9 -21.15 6.66 -22.79
N HIS A 10 -21.39 6.80 -21.48
CA HIS A 10 -22.62 6.34 -20.84
C HIS A 10 -23.88 7.01 -21.39
N GLU A 11 -23.75 8.21 -21.96
CA GLU A 11 -24.86 8.91 -22.64
C GLU A 11 -25.30 8.21 -23.92
N HIS A 12 -24.40 7.47 -24.58
CA HIS A 12 -24.68 6.71 -25.80
C HIS A 12 -24.95 5.23 -25.54
N PHE A 13 -24.26 4.64 -24.55
CA PHE A 13 -24.41 3.22 -24.20
C PHE A 13 -24.55 3.05 -22.68
N ILE A 14 -25.73 2.61 -22.25
CA ILE A 14 -26.06 2.42 -20.82
C ILE A 14 -25.10 1.49 -20.09
N LEU A 15 -24.47 0.55 -20.81
CA LEU A 15 -23.49 -0.38 -20.27
C LEU A 15 -22.31 0.34 -19.59
N PHE A 16 -21.88 1.49 -20.09
CA PHE A 16 -20.73 2.20 -19.52
C PHE A 16 -21.05 2.92 -18.19
N ASN A 17 -22.32 2.98 -17.79
CA ASN A 17 -22.72 3.50 -16.49
C ASN A 17 -22.14 2.67 -15.32
N VAL A 18 -21.73 1.41 -15.57
CA VAL A 18 -21.05 0.58 -14.55
C VAL A 18 -19.77 1.22 -14.01
N PHE A 19 -19.06 2.01 -14.83
CA PHE A 19 -17.85 2.72 -14.40
C PHE A 19 -18.11 3.84 -13.40
N ARG A 20 -19.37 4.27 -13.23
CA ARG A 20 -19.75 5.21 -12.16
C ARG A 20 -19.59 4.60 -10.79
N TYR A 21 -19.88 3.30 -10.65
CA TYR A 21 -19.96 2.63 -9.36
C TYR A 21 -18.57 2.29 -8.82
N VAL A 22 -18.25 2.83 -7.66
CA VAL A 22 -16.98 2.57 -6.97
C VAL A 22 -16.82 1.07 -6.69
N THR A 23 -17.89 0.37 -6.30
CA THR A 23 -17.87 -1.08 -6.04
C THR A 23 -17.44 -1.88 -7.26
N PHE A 24 -17.98 -1.57 -8.45
CA PHE A 24 -17.60 -2.21 -9.70
C PHE A 24 -16.12 -1.92 -10.03
N ARG A 25 -15.69 -0.66 -9.90
CA ARG A 25 -14.30 -0.26 -10.16
C ARG A 25 -13.31 -0.90 -9.18
N THR A 26 -13.68 -1.06 -7.91
CA THR A 26 -12.88 -1.78 -6.91
C THR A 26 -12.77 -3.27 -7.27
N GLY A 27 -13.88 -3.92 -7.63
CA GLY A 27 -13.84 -5.31 -8.10
C GLY A 27 -12.97 -5.49 -9.35
N GLY A 28 -13.10 -4.56 -10.30
CA GLY A 28 -12.22 -4.46 -11.47
C GLY A 28 -10.75 -4.33 -11.08
N ALA A 29 -10.43 -3.45 -10.13
CA ALA A 29 -9.07 -3.22 -9.67
C ALA A 29 -8.45 -4.44 -8.94
N ILE A 30 -9.24 -5.16 -8.14
CA ILE A 30 -8.82 -6.43 -7.52
C ILE A 30 -8.47 -7.43 -8.62
N PHE A 31 -9.39 -7.65 -9.55
CA PHE A 31 -9.22 -8.63 -10.61
C PHE A 31 -8.05 -8.30 -11.53
N THR A 32 -7.92 -7.04 -11.97
CA THR A 32 -6.81 -6.64 -12.84
C THR A 32 -5.46 -6.68 -12.15
N ALA A 33 -5.36 -6.29 -10.87
CA ALA A 33 -4.10 -6.40 -10.13
C ALA A 33 -3.67 -7.87 -9.96
N PHE A 34 -4.63 -8.75 -9.62
CA PHE A 34 -4.40 -10.19 -9.54
C PHE A 34 -3.93 -10.78 -10.87
N LEU A 35 -4.65 -10.52 -11.97
CA LEU A 35 -4.28 -11.01 -13.30
C LEU A 35 -2.92 -10.49 -13.76
N LEU A 36 -2.64 -9.19 -13.58
CA LEU A 36 -1.35 -8.63 -13.94
C LEU A 36 -0.21 -9.29 -13.14
N SER A 37 -0.45 -9.62 -11.87
CA SER A 37 0.54 -10.34 -11.05
C SER A 37 0.81 -11.75 -11.61
N LEU A 38 -0.23 -12.49 -12.01
CA LEU A 38 -0.06 -13.81 -12.62
C LEU A 38 0.61 -13.78 -13.99
N ILE A 39 0.34 -12.76 -14.81
CA ILE A 39 0.90 -12.62 -16.17
C ILE A 39 2.35 -12.14 -16.10
N LEU A 40 2.64 -11.12 -15.28
CA LEU A 40 3.97 -10.51 -15.19
C LEU A 40 4.90 -11.29 -14.25
N GLY A 41 4.36 -12.05 -13.30
CA GLY A 41 5.11 -12.80 -12.30
C GLY A 41 6.14 -13.74 -12.92
N PRO A 42 5.77 -14.70 -13.79
CA PRO A 42 6.71 -15.64 -14.40
C PRO A 42 7.84 -14.94 -15.18
N TYR A 43 7.54 -13.82 -15.83
CA TYR A 43 8.55 -13.01 -16.53
C TYR A 43 9.53 -12.36 -15.55
N LEU A 44 9.01 -11.74 -14.48
CA LEU A 44 9.85 -11.10 -13.47
C LEU A 44 10.72 -12.12 -12.73
N LEU A 45 10.16 -13.26 -12.32
CA LEU A 45 10.89 -14.31 -11.60
C LEU A 45 12.08 -14.81 -12.43
N ARG A 46 11.86 -15.12 -13.72
CA ARG A 46 12.95 -15.51 -14.64
C ARG A 46 14.04 -14.44 -14.73
N LYS A 47 13.67 -13.16 -14.75
CA LYS A 47 14.64 -12.06 -14.78
C LYS A 47 15.43 -11.95 -13.47
N LEU A 48 14.77 -12.05 -12.33
CA LEU A 48 15.43 -12.03 -11.02
C LEU A 48 16.40 -13.20 -10.85
N GLU A 49 16.02 -14.40 -11.32
CA GLU A 49 16.88 -15.58 -11.36
C GLU A 49 18.09 -15.41 -12.28
N GLN A 50 17.88 -14.87 -13.50
CA GLN A 50 18.94 -14.61 -14.48
C GLN A 50 20.02 -13.66 -13.94
N TYR A 51 19.61 -12.62 -13.21
CA TYR A 51 20.53 -11.65 -12.60
C TYR A 51 21.11 -12.13 -11.25
N GLN A 52 20.81 -13.37 -10.83
CA GLN A 52 21.25 -13.94 -9.56
C GLN A 52 20.92 -13.05 -8.34
N ILE A 53 19.76 -12.39 -8.36
CA ILE A 53 19.31 -11.50 -7.29
C ILE A 53 18.80 -12.36 -6.13
N ARG A 54 19.72 -13.00 -5.41
CA ARG A 54 19.43 -13.92 -4.31
C ARG A 54 19.54 -13.21 -2.96
N GLN A 55 18.70 -13.61 -2.02
CA GLN A 55 18.78 -13.08 -0.68
C GLN A 55 20.01 -13.64 0.05
N GLN A 56 20.89 -12.74 0.52
CA GLN A 56 21.96 -13.13 1.42
C GLN A 56 21.42 -13.20 2.85
N ILE A 57 21.50 -14.38 3.44
CA ILE A 57 20.94 -14.68 4.75
C ILE A 57 21.88 -14.14 5.83
N ARG A 58 21.31 -13.45 6.83
CA ARG A 58 22.07 -13.03 8.01
C ARG A 58 22.49 -14.25 8.83
N PRO A 59 23.75 -14.32 9.28
CA PRO A 59 24.24 -15.44 10.09
C PRO A 59 23.53 -15.56 11.45
N ASP A 60 22.95 -14.47 11.97
CA ASP A 60 22.26 -14.42 13.28
C ASP A 60 20.76 -14.82 13.21
N GLY A 61 20.28 -15.33 12.07
CA GLY A 61 18.87 -15.68 11.85
C GLY A 61 18.49 -17.12 12.24
N PRO A 62 17.18 -17.45 12.34
CA PRO A 62 16.72 -18.80 12.66
C PRO A 62 17.19 -19.84 11.62
N GLN A 63 17.50 -21.07 12.05
CA GLN A 63 18.06 -22.13 11.18
C GLN A 63 17.17 -22.48 9.96
N SER A 64 15.86 -22.28 10.03
CA SER A 64 14.93 -22.45 8.91
C SER A 64 15.18 -21.48 7.74
N HIS A 65 15.86 -20.35 7.97
CA HIS A 65 16.25 -19.41 6.93
C HIS A 65 17.47 -19.86 6.12
N LEU A 66 18.32 -20.72 6.69
CA LEU A 66 19.57 -21.17 6.05
C LEU A 66 19.33 -22.02 4.80
N GLN A 67 18.18 -22.70 4.71
CA GLN A 67 17.81 -23.53 3.53
C GLN A 67 17.26 -22.71 2.36
N LYS A 68 17.04 -21.38 2.52
CA LYS A 68 16.36 -20.52 1.53
C LYS A 68 17.31 -19.65 0.69
N ALA A 69 18.60 -19.97 0.66
CA ALA A 69 19.66 -19.16 0.03
C ALA A 69 19.50 -18.96 -1.49
N ASN A 70 18.65 -19.74 -2.15
CA ASN A 70 18.50 -19.73 -3.61
C ASN A 70 17.28 -18.94 -4.11
N THR A 71 16.38 -18.50 -3.24
CA THR A 71 15.15 -17.81 -3.66
C THR A 71 15.46 -16.35 -4.03
N PRO A 72 14.96 -15.86 -5.18
CA PRO A 72 15.16 -14.48 -5.59
C PRO A 72 14.46 -13.47 -4.66
N THR A 73 15.06 -12.29 -4.50
CA THR A 73 14.49 -11.16 -3.74
C THR A 73 14.02 -10.03 -4.68
N MET A 74 13.41 -8.98 -4.13
CA MET A 74 12.81 -7.83 -4.84
C MET A 74 11.49 -8.12 -5.58
N GLY A 75 10.76 -9.16 -5.15
CA GLY A 75 9.41 -9.46 -5.64
C GLY A 75 8.41 -8.32 -5.42
N GLY A 76 8.69 -7.40 -4.50
CA GLY A 76 7.93 -6.16 -4.30
C GLY A 76 7.77 -5.32 -5.56
N ILE A 77 8.68 -5.42 -6.54
CA ILE A 77 8.54 -4.75 -7.84
C ILE A 77 7.25 -5.19 -8.56
N LEU A 78 6.93 -6.49 -8.51
CA LEU A 78 5.69 -7.04 -9.08
C LEU A 78 4.48 -6.41 -8.38
N ILE A 79 4.51 -6.38 -7.06
CA ILE A 79 3.41 -5.89 -6.23
C ILE A 79 3.15 -4.41 -6.54
N LEU A 80 4.18 -3.57 -6.49
CA LEU A 80 4.05 -2.14 -6.72
C LEU A 80 3.57 -1.84 -8.15
N THR A 81 4.15 -2.52 -9.14
CA THR A 81 3.77 -2.34 -10.56
C THR A 81 2.31 -2.70 -10.79
N THR A 82 1.85 -3.84 -10.26
CA THR A 82 0.46 -4.31 -10.44
C THR A 82 -0.54 -3.42 -9.71
N ILE A 83 -0.23 -2.95 -8.50
CA ILE A 83 -1.06 -1.98 -7.77
C ILE A 83 -1.19 -0.67 -8.56
N VAL A 84 -0.07 -0.10 -9.03
CA VAL A 84 -0.07 1.17 -9.74
C VAL A 84 -0.82 1.06 -11.06
N LEU A 85 -0.52 0.05 -11.89
CA LEU A 85 -1.22 -0.12 -13.17
C LEU A 85 -2.73 -0.33 -12.97
N SER A 86 -3.12 -1.18 -12.02
CA SER A 86 -4.54 -1.42 -11.73
C SER A 86 -5.24 -0.15 -11.21
N THR A 87 -4.61 0.59 -10.31
CA THR A 87 -5.12 1.88 -9.81
C THR A 87 -5.27 2.89 -10.96
N LEU A 88 -4.26 3.02 -11.81
CA LEU A 88 -4.29 3.95 -12.94
C LEU A 88 -5.39 3.61 -13.93
N LEU A 89 -5.74 2.34 -14.10
CA LEU A 89 -6.85 1.90 -14.94
C LEU A 89 -8.19 2.32 -14.33
N TRP A 90 -8.45 1.99 -13.06
CA TRP A 90 -9.78 2.05 -12.46
C TRP A 90 -10.11 3.29 -11.63
N ALA A 91 -9.14 3.91 -10.98
CA ALA A 91 -9.40 5.06 -10.10
C ALA A 91 -9.71 6.35 -10.89
N ASP A 92 -10.46 7.27 -10.28
CA ASP A 92 -10.57 8.65 -10.76
C ASP A 92 -9.28 9.41 -10.44
N LEU A 93 -8.46 9.60 -11.48
CA LEU A 93 -7.15 10.28 -11.40
C LEU A 93 -7.22 11.76 -11.04
N ARG A 94 -8.41 12.38 -10.96
CA ARG A 94 -8.56 13.74 -10.41
C ARG A 94 -8.48 13.75 -8.89
N ASN A 95 -8.60 12.58 -8.24
CA ASN A 95 -8.61 12.47 -6.80
C ASN A 95 -7.19 12.53 -6.23
N ARG A 96 -6.93 13.60 -5.49
CA ARG A 96 -5.63 13.83 -4.82
C ARG A 96 -5.24 12.76 -3.80
N LEU A 97 -6.20 12.10 -3.14
CA LEU A 97 -5.90 11.07 -2.14
C LEU A 97 -5.33 9.80 -2.78
N VAL A 98 -5.79 9.45 -3.99
CA VAL A 98 -5.24 8.34 -4.76
C VAL A 98 -3.77 8.61 -5.08
N TRP A 99 -3.46 9.82 -5.55
CA TRP A 99 -2.07 10.22 -5.83
C TRP A 99 -1.20 10.25 -4.58
N LEU A 100 -1.74 10.65 -3.43
CA LEU A 100 -0.99 10.62 -2.17
C LEU A 100 -0.63 9.19 -1.76
N CYS A 101 -1.55 8.23 -1.94
CA CYS A 101 -1.29 6.81 -1.66
C CYS A 101 -0.32 6.19 -2.69
N VAL A 102 -0.45 6.53 -3.97
CA VAL A 102 0.50 6.09 -5.02
C VAL A 102 1.88 6.68 -4.78
N PHE A 103 1.97 7.96 -4.37
CA PHE A 103 3.21 8.62 -4.03
C PHE A 103 3.91 7.92 -2.86
N SER A 104 3.21 7.65 -1.75
CA SER A 104 3.84 6.99 -0.60
C SER A 104 4.27 5.55 -0.92
N LEU A 105 3.46 4.80 -1.69
CA LEU A 105 3.81 3.48 -2.20
C LEU A 105 5.11 3.51 -3.02
N LEU A 106 5.20 4.41 -4.00
CA LEU A 106 6.34 4.49 -4.92
C LEU A 106 7.58 5.09 -4.25
N ALA A 107 7.44 6.11 -3.41
CA ALA A 107 8.56 6.75 -2.72
C ALA A 107 9.23 5.76 -1.74
N MET A 108 8.42 5.04 -0.97
CA MET A 108 8.92 4.05 0.00
C MET A 108 9.38 2.76 -0.68
N GLY A 109 8.71 2.37 -1.77
CA GLY A 109 9.18 1.34 -2.68
C GLY A 109 10.54 1.64 -3.29
N GLY A 110 10.76 2.89 -3.72
CA GLY A 110 12.03 3.36 -4.24
C GLY A 110 13.14 3.37 -3.18
N LEU A 111 12.82 3.76 -1.94
CA LEU A 111 13.74 3.63 -0.81
C LEU A 111 14.12 2.16 -0.55
N GLY A 112 13.15 1.26 -0.55
CA GLY A 112 13.37 -0.17 -0.41
C GLY A 112 14.14 -0.79 -1.57
N PHE A 113 13.90 -0.32 -2.79
CA PHE A 113 14.67 -0.69 -3.98
C PHE A 113 16.13 -0.28 -3.86
N GLY A 114 16.40 0.94 -3.43
CA GLY A 114 17.76 1.40 -3.16
C GLY A 114 18.45 0.56 -2.09
N ASP A 115 17.73 0.17 -1.04
CA ASP A 115 18.25 -0.69 0.03
C ASP A 115 18.60 -2.10 -0.48
N ASP A 116 17.68 -2.75 -1.18
CA ASP A 116 17.89 -4.10 -1.72
C ASP A 116 18.97 -4.12 -2.81
N LEU A 117 19.04 -3.08 -3.64
CA LEU A 117 20.11 -2.93 -4.63
C LEU A 117 21.48 -2.78 -3.97
N LEU A 118 21.56 -2.04 -2.85
CA LEU A 118 22.81 -1.86 -2.12
C LEU A 118 23.29 -3.17 -1.47
N LYS A 119 22.37 -3.98 -0.91
CA LYS A 119 22.67 -5.33 -0.41
C LYS A 119 23.22 -6.23 -1.53
N LEU A 120 22.60 -6.16 -2.70
CA LEU A 120 23.01 -6.93 -3.87
C LEU A 120 24.41 -6.54 -4.38
N ILE A 121 24.67 -5.24 -4.55
CA ILE A 121 25.96 -4.73 -5.05
C ILE A 121 27.09 -5.04 -4.07
N ARG A 122 26.85 -4.86 -2.77
CA ARG A 122 27.86 -5.09 -1.72
C ARG A 122 28.09 -6.56 -1.42
N ARG A 123 27.20 -7.44 -1.88
CA ARG A 123 27.22 -8.88 -1.53
C ARG A 123 27.35 -9.08 -0.02
N ASP A 124 26.61 -8.26 0.74
CA ASP A 124 26.44 -8.40 2.18
C ASP A 124 24.96 -8.13 2.52
N SER A 125 24.52 -8.65 3.65
CA SER A 125 23.24 -8.37 4.29
C SER A 125 23.06 -6.90 4.73
N ARG A 126 24.11 -6.08 4.66
CA ARG A 126 24.10 -4.66 5.04
C ARG A 126 23.62 -3.76 3.91
N GLY A 127 22.37 -3.32 4.02
CA GLY A 127 21.78 -2.28 3.17
C GLY A 127 22.20 -0.86 3.57
N LEU A 128 21.29 0.09 3.35
CA LEU A 128 21.37 1.47 3.82
C LEU A 128 21.55 1.47 5.35
N PRO A 129 22.39 2.37 5.88
CA PRO A 129 22.46 2.54 7.32
C PRO A 129 21.09 2.95 7.86
N ALA A 130 20.70 2.39 9.01
CA ALA A 130 19.37 2.55 9.57
C ALA A 130 18.94 4.03 9.70
N ALA A 131 19.89 4.93 10.00
CA ALA A 131 19.65 6.37 10.06
C ALA A 131 19.18 6.96 8.71
N TYR A 132 19.80 6.60 7.59
CA TYR A 132 19.40 7.09 6.26
C TYR A 132 18.07 6.48 5.82
N LYS A 133 17.84 5.20 6.16
CA LYS A 133 16.56 4.54 5.92
C LYS A 133 15.44 5.27 6.67
N LEU A 134 15.58 5.46 7.99
CA LEU A 134 14.62 6.20 8.81
C LEU A 134 14.43 7.64 8.36
N LEU A 135 15.50 8.34 7.95
CA LEU A 135 15.39 9.70 7.44
C LEU A 135 14.54 9.76 6.16
N GLY A 136 14.74 8.82 5.23
CA GLY A 136 13.93 8.71 4.02
C GLY A 136 12.45 8.44 4.34
N GLN A 137 12.17 7.52 5.26
CA GLN A 137 10.81 7.21 5.69
C GLN A 137 10.16 8.42 6.39
N ALA A 138 10.89 9.11 7.25
CA ALA A 138 10.43 10.30 7.94
C ALA A 138 10.12 11.43 6.95
N LEU A 139 10.97 11.65 5.94
CA LEU A 139 10.74 12.65 4.90
C LEU A 139 9.44 12.37 4.14
N VAL A 140 9.20 11.12 3.70
CA VAL A 140 7.95 10.76 3.04
C VAL A 140 6.75 10.99 3.96
N GLY A 141 6.85 10.58 5.22
CA GLY A 141 5.81 10.79 6.23
C GLY A 141 5.48 12.27 6.47
N LEU A 142 6.51 13.13 6.56
CA LEU A 142 6.35 14.58 6.72
C LEU A 142 5.73 15.23 5.47
N LEU A 143 6.10 14.78 4.28
CA LEU A 143 5.49 15.28 3.03
C LEU A 143 4.00 14.90 2.96
N VAL A 144 3.64 13.67 3.32
CA VAL A 144 2.25 13.22 3.35
C VAL A 144 1.45 13.98 4.41
N GLY A 145 1.98 14.08 5.64
CA GLY A 145 1.34 14.81 6.73
C GLY A 145 1.18 16.30 6.44
N GLY A 146 2.23 16.94 5.90
CA GLY A 146 2.20 18.33 5.47
C GLY A 146 1.18 18.57 4.37
N TYR A 147 1.12 17.70 3.36
CA TYR A 147 0.11 17.80 2.30
C TYR A 147 -1.32 17.75 2.84
N LEU A 148 -1.62 16.80 3.72
CA LEU A 148 -2.95 16.67 4.34
C LEU A 148 -3.30 17.85 5.26
N PHE A 149 -2.30 18.42 5.92
CA PHE A 149 -2.47 19.59 6.79
C PHE A 149 -2.77 20.87 5.99
N PHE A 150 -1.99 21.16 4.94
CA PHE A 150 -2.15 22.38 4.13
C PHE A 150 -3.30 22.28 3.12
N TRP A 151 -3.69 21.07 2.69
CA TRP A 151 -4.81 20.85 1.77
C TRP A 151 -5.86 19.89 2.37
N PRO A 152 -6.58 20.32 3.42
CA PRO A 152 -7.48 19.46 4.18
C PRO A 152 -8.66 18.94 3.33
N THR A 153 -9.08 17.70 3.60
CA THR A 153 -10.25 17.05 2.97
C THR A 153 -11.58 17.39 3.63
N GLY A 154 -11.56 18.08 4.78
CA GLY A 154 -12.74 18.50 5.52
C GLY A 154 -12.38 19.21 6.82
N PRO A 155 -13.39 19.61 7.61
CA PRO A 155 -13.22 20.40 8.85
C PRO A 155 -12.57 19.61 10.01
N HIS A 156 -12.29 18.33 9.83
CA HIS A 156 -11.72 17.44 10.85
C HIS A 156 -10.35 16.89 10.44
N ALA A 157 -9.64 17.58 9.56
CA ALA A 157 -8.37 17.11 9.00
C ALA A 157 -7.32 16.78 10.09
N THR A 158 -7.19 17.62 11.10
CA THR A 158 -6.22 17.48 12.21
C THR A 158 -6.76 16.75 13.44
N LYS A 159 -8.06 16.39 13.42
CA LYS A 159 -8.69 15.67 14.53
C LYS A 159 -8.41 14.18 14.44
N LEU A 160 -8.15 13.52 15.56
CA LEU A 160 -7.92 12.08 15.61
C LEU A 160 -9.23 11.35 15.94
N ALA A 161 -9.59 10.36 15.12
CA ALA A 161 -10.71 9.50 15.41
C ALA A 161 -10.28 8.42 16.41
N ILE A 162 -10.88 8.41 17.59
CA ILE A 162 -10.65 7.35 18.57
C ILE A 162 -11.73 6.27 18.39
N PRO A 163 -11.36 5.02 18.04
CA PRO A 163 -12.31 3.92 17.97
C PRO A 163 -13.11 3.82 19.27
N PHE A 164 -14.39 3.46 19.17
CA PHE A 164 -15.34 3.36 20.29
C PHE A 164 -15.73 4.69 20.97
N PHE A 165 -14.89 5.73 20.93
CA PHE A 165 -15.14 7.03 21.56
C PHE A 165 -15.55 8.12 20.55
N LYS A 166 -16.78 8.02 20.04
CA LYS A 166 -17.29 8.87 18.93
C LYS A 166 -17.36 10.38 19.23
N MET A 167 -17.45 10.77 20.51
CA MET A 167 -17.55 12.19 20.91
C MET A 167 -16.18 12.82 21.20
N TRP A 168 -15.12 12.01 21.31
CA TRP A 168 -13.78 12.48 21.66
C TRP A 168 -12.90 12.50 20.41
N LEU A 169 -12.77 13.70 19.83
CA LEU A 169 -12.00 13.98 18.63
C LEU A 169 -10.90 15.00 18.96
N PRO A 170 -9.81 14.59 19.65
CA PRO A 170 -8.74 15.51 20.02
C PRO A 170 -8.13 16.12 18.75
N ASP A 171 -7.95 17.43 18.78
CA ASP A 171 -7.34 18.18 17.69
C ASP A 171 -5.84 18.29 17.93
N LEU A 172 -5.05 17.74 17.01
CA LEU A 172 -3.59 17.75 17.12
C LEU A 172 -2.98 19.04 16.54
N GLY A 173 -3.73 19.83 15.76
CA GLY A 173 -3.22 21.01 15.06
C GLY A 173 -1.93 20.69 14.30
N TRP A 174 -0.87 21.46 14.55
CA TRP A 174 0.45 21.26 13.93
C TRP A 174 1.11 19.91 14.27
N PHE A 175 0.79 19.32 15.43
CA PHE A 175 1.29 17.99 15.81
C PHE A 175 0.70 16.87 14.95
N TYR A 176 -0.33 17.16 14.14
CA TYR A 176 -0.83 16.19 13.17
C TYR A 176 0.24 15.77 12.16
N ILE A 177 1.11 16.70 11.71
CA ILE A 177 2.16 16.41 10.73
C ILE A 177 3.17 15.35 11.26
N PRO A 178 3.82 15.54 12.43
CA PRO A 178 4.71 14.53 12.98
C PRO A 178 3.97 13.24 13.39
N PHE A 179 2.69 13.32 13.77
CA PHE A 179 1.87 12.13 14.02
C PHE A 179 1.68 11.28 12.75
N VAL A 180 1.35 11.89 11.62
CA VAL A 180 1.24 11.18 10.32
C VAL A 180 2.57 10.55 9.92
N MET A 181 3.68 11.28 10.11
CA MET A 181 5.01 10.75 9.90
C MET A 181 5.24 9.49 10.75
N LEU A 182 4.91 9.54 12.04
CA LEU A 182 5.06 8.40 12.95
C LEU A 182 4.23 7.20 12.48
N VAL A 183 2.97 7.41 12.08
CA VAL A 183 2.09 6.33 11.58
C VAL A 183 2.72 5.65 10.36
N ILE A 184 3.13 6.43 9.34
CA ILE A 184 3.68 5.89 8.10
C ILE A 184 5.01 5.16 8.34
N VAL A 185 5.92 5.75 9.11
CA VAL A 185 7.21 5.12 9.48
C VAL A 185 6.95 3.83 10.26
N SER A 186 6.06 3.84 11.23
CA SER A 186 5.78 2.67 12.07
C SER A 186 5.16 1.54 11.26
N THR A 187 4.13 1.81 10.45
CA THR A 187 3.49 0.78 9.62
C THR A 187 4.45 0.22 8.57
N SER A 188 5.29 1.07 7.96
CA SER A 188 6.32 0.63 7.02
C SER A 188 7.32 -0.33 7.64
N ASN A 189 7.82 -0.03 8.86
CA ASN A 189 8.75 -0.92 9.55
C ASN A 189 8.06 -2.16 10.12
N ALA A 190 6.80 -2.06 10.55
CA ALA A 190 6.02 -3.22 11.02
C ALA A 190 5.86 -4.29 9.92
N VAL A 191 5.53 -3.87 8.68
CA VAL A 191 5.44 -4.80 7.54
C VAL A 191 6.81 -5.38 7.18
N ASN A 192 7.88 -4.57 7.22
CA ASN A 192 9.25 -5.05 6.98
C ASN A 192 9.72 -6.05 8.04
N LEU A 193 9.33 -5.87 9.30
CA LEU A 193 9.65 -6.81 10.37
C LEU A 193 8.88 -8.14 10.25
N ALA A 194 7.64 -8.09 9.74
CA ALA A 194 6.82 -9.27 9.50
C ALA A 194 7.31 -10.09 8.28
N ASP A 195 8.09 -9.50 7.37
CA ASP A 195 8.60 -10.12 6.13
C ASP A 195 9.81 -11.03 6.38
N GLY A 196 9.62 -12.01 7.28
CA GLY A 196 10.61 -13.04 7.62
C GLY A 196 10.21 -14.46 7.23
N LEU A 197 8.92 -14.72 6.97
CA LEU A 197 8.43 -16.06 6.65
C LEU A 197 7.59 -16.05 5.37
N ASP A 198 7.64 -17.17 4.63
CA ASP A 198 6.94 -17.35 3.36
C ASP A 198 5.45 -17.12 3.54
N GLY A 199 4.89 -16.18 2.80
CA GLY A 199 3.47 -15.83 2.84
C GLY A 199 3.02 -15.06 4.08
N LEU A 200 3.84 -14.88 5.13
CA LEU A 200 3.40 -14.27 6.38
C LEU A 200 3.07 -12.79 6.21
N ALA A 201 4.04 -11.97 5.79
CA ALA A 201 3.84 -10.53 5.65
C ALA A 201 2.74 -10.21 4.64
N ILE A 202 2.77 -10.83 3.47
CA ILE A 202 1.75 -10.57 2.44
C ILE A 202 0.36 -11.08 2.85
N GLY A 203 0.27 -12.18 3.60
CA GLY A 203 -0.98 -12.70 4.15
C GLY A 203 -1.59 -11.76 5.20
N LEU A 204 -0.79 -11.26 6.15
CA LEU A 204 -1.21 -10.25 7.12
C LEU A 204 -1.65 -8.96 6.41
N PHE A 205 -0.89 -8.55 5.40
CA PHE A 205 -1.18 -7.37 4.60
C PHE A 205 -2.47 -7.50 3.79
N LEU A 206 -2.75 -8.69 3.24
CA LEU A 206 -4.00 -9.00 2.54
C LEU A 206 -5.21 -8.79 3.46
N MET A 207 -5.13 -9.27 4.70
CA MET A 207 -6.20 -9.07 5.70
C MET A 207 -6.37 -7.58 6.04
N ALA A 208 -5.26 -6.88 6.33
CA ALA A 208 -5.30 -5.46 6.66
C ALA A 208 -5.85 -4.61 5.50
N SER A 209 -5.34 -4.80 4.28
CA SER A 209 -5.79 -4.07 3.08
C SER A 209 -7.25 -4.37 2.73
N SER A 210 -7.75 -5.58 3.00
CA SER A 210 -9.17 -5.91 2.85
C SER A 210 -10.04 -5.12 3.83
N THR A 211 -9.63 -5.03 5.11
CA THR A 211 -10.30 -4.19 6.11
C THR A 211 -10.28 -2.72 5.71
N TYR A 212 -9.14 -2.21 5.25
CA TYR A 212 -9.02 -0.82 4.82
C TYR A 212 -9.77 -0.51 3.51
N THR A 213 -9.97 -1.51 2.64
CA THR A 213 -10.86 -1.39 1.48
C THR A 213 -12.29 -1.10 1.95
N LEU A 214 -12.80 -1.87 2.92
CA LEU A 214 -14.11 -1.64 3.52
C LEU A 214 -14.16 -0.28 4.23
N MET A 215 -13.18 0.04 5.07
CA MET A 215 -13.17 1.30 5.82
C MET A 215 -13.13 2.53 4.90
N ALA A 216 -12.34 2.50 3.83
CA ALA A 216 -12.30 3.58 2.84
C ALA A 216 -13.66 3.75 2.15
N TYR A 217 -14.36 2.65 1.86
CA TYR A 217 -15.70 2.70 1.30
C TYR A 217 -16.67 3.36 2.29
N LEU A 218 -16.68 2.94 3.55
CA LEU A 218 -17.56 3.48 4.58
C LEU A 218 -17.30 4.98 4.82
N ALA A 219 -16.03 5.39 4.96
CA ALA A 219 -15.65 6.79 5.17
C ALA A 219 -15.95 7.69 3.96
N GLY A 220 -15.93 7.13 2.75
CA GLY A 220 -16.21 7.83 1.51
C GLY A 220 -17.70 8.00 1.16
N HIS A 221 -18.62 7.36 1.89
CA HIS A 221 -20.06 7.43 1.63
C HIS A 221 -20.80 8.23 2.70
N ALA A 222 -21.30 9.42 2.34
CA ALA A 222 -21.88 10.37 3.30
C ALA A 222 -23.09 9.84 4.10
N ALA A 223 -23.94 9.00 3.48
CA ALA A 223 -25.08 8.40 4.17
C ALA A 223 -24.63 7.33 5.18
N VAL A 224 -23.70 6.48 4.76
CA VAL A 224 -23.18 5.37 5.57
C VAL A 224 -22.33 5.89 6.72
N SER A 225 -21.45 6.85 6.45
CA SER A 225 -20.59 7.46 7.47
C SER A 225 -21.42 8.14 8.56
N ARG A 226 -22.52 8.80 8.18
CA ARG A 226 -23.46 9.43 9.12
C ARG A 226 -24.20 8.40 9.96
N TYR A 227 -24.67 7.32 9.35
CA TYR A 227 -25.37 6.24 10.05
C TYR A 227 -24.46 5.55 11.07
N LEU A 228 -23.23 5.21 10.66
CA LEU A 228 -22.25 4.56 11.54
C LEU A 228 -21.58 5.54 12.52
N GLN A 229 -21.77 6.85 12.31
CA GLN A 229 -21.13 7.93 13.06
C GLN A 229 -19.60 7.83 13.01
N ILE A 230 -19.05 7.57 11.83
CA ILE A 230 -17.62 7.67 11.52
C ILE A 230 -17.37 8.96 10.75
N LEU A 231 -16.12 9.45 10.75
CA LEU A 231 -15.80 10.67 10.02
C LEU A 231 -15.98 10.47 8.52
N PHE A 232 -16.75 11.37 7.92
CA PHE A 232 -16.87 11.46 6.48
C PHE A 232 -15.63 12.12 5.89
N VAL A 233 -15.02 11.49 4.89
CA VAL A 233 -13.89 12.05 4.15
C VAL A 233 -14.25 12.18 2.68
N ARG A 234 -14.30 13.43 2.21
CA ARG A 234 -14.57 13.71 0.79
C ARG A 234 -13.43 13.16 -0.07
N GLY A 235 -13.80 12.30 -1.02
CA GLY A 235 -12.85 11.66 -1.93
C GLY A 235 -12.27 10.33 -1.43
N ALA A 236 -12.56 9.89 -0.21
CA ALA A 236 -12.07 8.59 0.28
C ALA A 236 -12.64 7.38 -0.50
N SER A 237 -13.76 7.55 -1.21
CA SER A 237 -14.34 6.51 -2.06
C SER A 237 -13.40 6.03 -3.16
N GLU A 238 -12.55 6.90 -3.71
CA GLU A 238 -11.57 6.51 -4.73
C GLU A 238 -10.38 5.76 -4.12
N VAL A 239 -10.09 5.99 -2.83
CA VAL A 239 -9.06 5.25 -2.08
C VAL A 239 -9.46 3.78 -1.97
N THR A 240 -10.76 3.46 -1.92
CA THR A 240 -11.26 2.08 -1.98
C THR A 240 -10.75 1.32 -3.21
N VAL A 241 -10.67 1.97 -4.37
CA VAL A 241 -10.18 1.34 -5.61
C VAL A 241 -8.69 1.02 -5.50
N PHE A 242 -7.90 1.94 -4.93
CA PHE A 242 -6.48 1.70 -4.63
C PHE A 242 -6.29 0.54 -3.64
N CYS A 243 -7.06 0.49 -2.56
CA CYS A 243 -7.02 -0.63 -1.61
C CYS A 243 -7.45 -1.95 -2.25
N GLY A 244 -8.44 -1.93 -3.15
CA GLY A 244 -8.80 -3.10 -3.96
C GLY A 244 -7.63 -3.59 -4.83
N ALA A 245 -6.90 -2.68 -5.48
CA ALA A 245 -5.69 -3.04 -6.20
C ALA A 245 -4.62 -3.68 -5.29
N MET A 246 -4.46 -3.17 -4.05
CA MET A 246 -3.58 -3.77 -3.04
C MET A 246 -4.00 -5.20 -2.68
N VAL A 247 -5.30 -5.45 -2.48
CA VAL A 247 -5.85 -6.78 -2.21
C VAL A 247 -5.54 -7.73 -3.38
N GLY A 248 -5.87 -7.33 -4.60
CA GLY A 248 -5.64 -8.15 -5.80
C GLY A 248 -4.15 -8.47 -6.03
N ALA A 249 -3.28 -7.47 -5.89
CA ALA A 249 -1.83 -7.66 -6.00
C ALA A 249 -1.29 -8.59 -4.91
N SER A 250 -1.84 -8.51 -3.68
CA SER A 250 -1.44 -9.37 -2.57
C SER A 250 -1.83 -10.82 -2.80
N ILE A 251 -3.05 -11.09 -3.28
CA ILE A 251 -3.48 -12.44 -3.67
C ILE A 251 -2.58 -12.98 -4.79
N GLY A 252 -2.30 -12.17 -5.81
CA GLY A 252 -1.47 -12.57 -6.93
C GLY A 252 -0.01 -12.85 -6.53
N PHE A 253 0.56 -12.03 -5.64
CA PHE A 253 1.91 -12.25 -5.14
C PHE A 253 2.01 -13.47 -4.22
N LEU A 254 0.98 -13.70 -3.39
CA LEU A 254 0.91 -14.87 -2.52
C LEU A 254 0.97 -16.19 -3.31
N TRP A 255 0.48 -16.22 -4.56
CA TRP A 255 0.64 -17.38 -5.45
C TRP A 255 2.12 -17.81 -5.64
N PHE A 256 3.04 -16.85 -5.66
CA PHE A 256 4.48 -17.10 -5.81
C PHE A 256 5.24 -17.13 -4.47
N ASN A 257 4.67 -16.56 -3.41
CA ASN A 257 5.32 -16.40 -2.12
C ASN A 257 4.82 -17.38 -1.04
N ALA A 258 3.72 -18.09 -1.27
CA ALA A 258 3.26 -19.17 -0.38
C ALA A 258 4.32 -20.27 -0.26
N TYR A 259 4.39 -20.91 0.91
CA TYR A 259 5.40 -21.95 1.17
C TYR A 259 5.24 -23.14 0.21
N PRO A 260 6.33 -23.59 -0.44
CA PRO A 260 7.69 -23.02 -0.45
C PRO A 260 7.83 -21.81 -1.40
N ALA A 261 8.35 -20.69 -0.90
CA ALA A 261 8.40 -19.43 -1.66
C ALA A 261 9.33 -19.47 -2.88
N GLN A 262 8.82 -19.00 -4.02
CA GLN A 262 9.57 -18.82 -5.27
C GLN A 262 10.19 -17.42 -5.38
N VAL A 263 9.68 -16.45 -4.63
CA VAL A 263 10.21 -15.08 -4.60
C VAL A 263 9.96 -14.44 -3.23
N PHE A 264 10.92 -13.67 -2.74
CA PHE A 264 10.78 -12.84 -1.55
C PHE A 264 10.36 -11.41 -1.89
N MET A 265 9.56 -10.82 -1.02
CA MET A 265 9.04 -9.47 -1.21
C MET A 265 10.16 -8.43 -1.20
N GLY A 266 11.08 -8.54 -0.23
CA GLY A 266 12.20 -7.62 -0.06
C GLY A 266 11.76 -6.28 0.54
N ASP A 267 12.73 -5.38 0.73
CA ASP A 267 12.48 -4.05 1.27
C ASP A 267 11.65 -3.19 0.31
N VAL A 268 11.74 -3.44 -1.01
CA VAL A 268 10.88 -2.80 -2.03
C VAL A 268 9.40 -2.93 -1.68
N GLY A 269 8.94 -4.17 -1.45
CA GLY A 269 7.53 -4.44 -1.24
C GLY A 269 7.14 -4.08 0.19
N SER A 270 7.91 -4.53 1.17
CA SER A 270 7.54 -4.39 2.57
C SER A 270 7.46 -2.92 3.03
N LEU A 271 8.41 -2.07 2.62
CA LEU A 271 8.35 -0.64 2.93
C LEU A 271 7.24 0.08 2.15
N GLY A 272 7.12 -0.19 0.85
CA GLY A 272 6.10 0.41 -0.01
C GLY A 272 4.69 0.09 0.48
N LEU A 273 4.40 -1.19 0.73
CA LEU A 273 3.12 -1.67 1.19
C LEU A 273 2.73 -1.09 2.56
N GLY A 274 3.63 -1.14 3.54
CA GLY A 274 3.35 -0.60 4.87
C GLY A 274 3.12 0.92 4.86
N ALA A 275 3.87 1.67 4.07
CA ALA A 275 3.64 3.10 3.93
C ALA A 275 2.34 3.45 3.18
N ALA A 276 2.00 2.68 2.15
CA ALA A 276 0.73 2.82 1.45
C ALA A 276 -0.45 2.59 2.39
N LEU A 277 -0.40 1.53 3.20
CA LEU A 277 -1.45 1.22 4.19
C LEU A 277 -1.53 2.28 5.28
N GLY A 278 -0.38 2.75 5.80
CA GLY A 278 -0.32 3.88 6.74
C GLY A 278 -0.95 5.14 6.14
N THR A 279 -0.62 5.47 4.90
CA THR A 279 -1.18 6.62 4.17
C THR A 279 -2.68 6.50 3.98
N VAL A 280 -3.18 5.30 3.63
CA VAL A 280 -4.62 5.03 3.54
C VAL A 280 -5.29 5.30 4.88
N ALA A 281 -4.76 4.76 5.98
CA ALA A 281 -5.35 4.92 7.31
C ALA A 281 -5.46 6.39 7.72
N VAL A 282 -4.42 7.19 7.45
CA VAL A 282 -4.44 8.64 7.65
C VAL A 282 -5.42 9.34 6.72
N ALA A 283 -5.42 8.99 5.43
CA ALA A 283 -6.29 9.60 4.44
C ALA A 283 -7.77 9.40 4.75
N ILE A 284 -8.15 8.27 5.37
CA ILE A 284 -9.53 7.95 5.74
C ILE A 284 -9.87 8.23 7.21
N LYS A 285 -8.97 8.90 7.96
CA LYS A 285 -9.16 9.25 9.38
C LYS A 285 -9.45 8.03 10.27
N SER A 286 -8.75 6.93 10.00
CA SER A 286 -8.84 5.67 10.75
C SER A 286 -7.45 5.21 11.22
N GLU A 287 -6.63 6.14 11.69
CA GLU A 287 -5.22 5.92 12.01
C GLU A 287 -5.04 4.88 13.13
N LEU A 288 -5.87 4.93 14.17
CA LEU A 288 -5.78 4.07 15.35
C LEU A 288 -6.27 2.64 15.12
N LEU A 289 -6.91 2.33 13.98
CA LEU A 289 -7.28 0.95 13.62
C LEU A 289 -6.09 0.12 13.13
N LEU A 290 -4.91 0.73 12.95
CA LEU A 290 -3.67 0.03 12.61
C LEU A 290 -2.98 -0.63 13.82
N VAL A 291 -3.36 -0.25 15.04
CA VAL A 291 -2.70 -0.62 16.30
C VAL A 291 -3.48 -1.70 17.03
#